data_AF-A0A4R1RC40-F1
#
_entry.id   AF-A0A4R1RC40-F1
#
_cell.length_a   1.000
_cell.length_b   1.000
_cell.length_c   1.000
_cell.angle_alpha   90.00
_cell.angle_beta   90.00
_cell.angle_gamma   90.00
#
_symmetry.space_group_name_H-M   'P 1'
#
loop_
_entity.id
_entity.type
_entity.pdbx_description
1 polymer ?
#
loop_
_entity_poly.entity_id
_entity_poly.type
_entity_poly.pdbx_seq_one_letter_code
_entity_poly.pdbx_strand_id
1 'polypeptide(L)'
;MTVVLSIKPEYAAKIFAGEKLVEYRRKSIKNVEKVIVYVTKPVGKVLGEFEVAEILTANPEELWERTSRIGGIGKEAYFEYFRDSEQAFALAIKNVKKYEEERELKDYGLKMAPQFFAYV
;
A
#
# COMPACT_ATOMS: atom_id res chain seq x y z
N MET A 1 -1.96 7.37 13.00
CA MET A 1 -3.33 6.90 12.63
C MET A 1 -3.27 5.57 11.90
N THR A 2 -4.33 4.76 11.98
CA THR A 2 -4.46 3.51 11.23
C THR A 2 -5.36 3.71 10.01
N VAL A 3 -5.00 3.09 8.87
CA VAL A 3 -5.84 3.08 7.67
C VAL A 3 -6.00 1.69 7.09
N VAL A 4 -7.12 1.43 6.41
CA VAL A 4 -7.29 0.26 5.55
C VAL A 4 -6.96 0.64 4.11
N LEU A 5 -6.09 -0.16 3.46
CA LEU A 5 -5.74 -0.03 2.04
C LEU A 5 -6.13 -1.28 1.25
N SER A 6 -6.67 -1.03 0.06
CA SER A 6 -6.91 -2.07 -0.95
C SER A 6 -5.66 -2.28 -1.79
N ILE A 7 -5.08 -3.48 -1.74
CA ILE A 7 -3.85 -3.86 -2.46
C ILE A 7 -4.11 -5.08 -3.33
N LYS A 8 -3.58 -5.09 -4.57
CA LYS A 8 -3.72 -6.25 -5.46
C LYS A 8 -2.94 -7.47 -4.91
N PRO A 9 -3.41 -8.71 -5.16
CA PRO A 9 -2.76 -9.92 -4.68
C PRO A 9 -1.25 -9.98 -4.95
N GLU A 10 -0.81 -9.62 -6.16
CA GLU A 10 0.61 -9.65 -6.56
C GLU A 10 1.51 -8.73 -5.71
N TYR A 11 1.02 -7.58 -5.27
CA TYR A 11 1.78 -6.63 -4.46
C TYR A 11 1.69 -6.98 -2.98
N ALA A 12 0.52 -7.42 -2.51
CA ALA A 12 0.36 -7.89 -1.13
C ALA A 12 1.28 -9.08 -0.84
N ALA A 13 1.40 -10.03 -1.78
CA ALA A 13 2.33 -11.16 -1.66
C ALA A 13 3.77 -10.68 -1.46
N LYS A 14 4.24 -9.71 -2.27
CA LYS A 14 5.59 -9.13 -2.15
C LYS A 14 5.82 -8.37 -0.84
N ILE A 15 4.79 -7.68 -0.33
CA ILE A 15 4.86 -7.00 0.97
C ILE A 15 5.05 -8.03 2.08
N PHE A 16 4.21 -9.08 2.11
CA PHE A 16 4.30 -10.12 3.14
C PHE A 16 5.55 -11.00 3.02
N ALA A 17 6.16 -11.09 1.84
CA ALA A 17 7.45 -11.73 1.64
C ALA A 17 8.65 -10.83 2.02
N GLY A 18 8.43 -9.54 2.30
CA GLY A 18 9.50 -8.58 2.60
C GLY A 18 10.28 -8.10 1.37
N GLU A 19 9.82 -8.40 0.16
CA GLU A 19 10.45 -8.01 -1.11
C GLU A 19 10.09 -6.58 -1.54
N LYS A 20 8.88 -6.13 -1.17
CA LYS A 20 8.38 -4.78 -1.47
C LYS A 20 8.39 -3.96 -0.19
N LEU A 21 9.22 -2.93 -0.16
CA LEU A 21 9.45 -2.08 1.02
C LEU A 21 8.78 -0.70 0.90
N VAL A 22 8.11 -0.42 -0.21
CA VAL A 22 7.30 0.79 -0.36
C VAL A 22 5.95 0.49 -0.99
N GLU A 23 4.89 1.17 -0.54
CA GLU A 23 3.56 1.15 -1.17
C GLU A 23 3.28 2.48 -1.86
N TYR A 24 3.11 2.46 -3.18
CA TYR A 24 2.90 3.65 -4.01
C TYR A 24 1.43 4.08 -4.02
N ARG A 25 1.17 5.38 -3.89
CA ARG A 25 -0.18 5.97 -3.90
C ARG A 25 -0.22 7.23 -4.75
N ARG A 26 -1.31 7.40 -5.52
CA ARG A 26 -1.63 8.69 -6.20
C ARG A 26 -2.18 9.77 -5.27
N LYS A 27 -2.65 9.41 -4.07
CA LYS A 27 -3.19 10.34 -3.09
C LYS A 27 -2.40 10.27 -1.79
N SER A 28 -2.14 11.43 -1.19
CA SER A 28 -1.53 11.51 0.14
C SER A 28 -2.44 10.91 1.20
N ILE A 29 -1.82 10.35 2.23
CA ILE A 29 -2.48 9.90 3.45
C ILE A 29 -1.78 10.62 4.60
N LYS A 30 -2.51 11.42 5.37
CA LYS A 30 -1.91 12.24 6.42
C LYS A 30 -1.76 11.42 7.70
N ASN A 31 -0.62 11.55 8.37
CA ASN A 31 -0.36 10.99 9.70
C ASN A 31 -0.66 9.48 9.82
N VAL A 32 -0.45 8.72 8.75
CA VAL A 32 -0.59 7.26 8.76
C VAL A 32 0.63 6.64 9.43
N GLU A 33 0.38 5.80 10.42
CA GLU A 33 1.39 5.05 11.18
C GLU A 33 1.25 3.55 10.94
N LYS A 34 0.04 3.09 10.63
CA LYS A 34 -0.27 1.69 10.38
C LYS A 34 -1.24 1.53 9.21
N VAL A 35 -0.98 0.53 8.38
CA VAL A 35 -1.83 0.12 7.27
C VAL A 35 -2.34 -1.30 7.52
N ILE A 36 -3.65 -1.47 7.52
CA ILE A 36 -4.31 -2.76 7.40
C ILE A 36 -4.48 -3.07 5.92
N VAL A 37 -4.00 -4.25 5.50
CA VAL A 37 -3.93 -4.66 4.10
C VAL A 37 -5.15 -5.52 3.75
N TYR A 38 -6.12 -4.90 3.08
CA TYR A 38 -7.17 -5.62 2.38
C TYR A 38 -6.68 -6.03 0.99
N VAL A 39 -6.67 -7.34 0.73
CA VAL A 39 -6.27 -7.87 -0.57
C VAL A 39 -7.49 -8.00 -1.46
N THR A 40 -7.43 -7.39 -2.65
CA THR A 40 -8.56 -7.38 -3.59
C THR A 40 -8.85 -8.78 -4.13
N LYS A 41 -9.91 -8.90 -4.95
CA LYS A 41 -10.25 -10.16 -5.61
C LYS A 41 -9.06 -10.71 -6.44
N PRO A 42 -8.89 -12.04 -6.51
CA PRO A 42 -9.83 -13.07 -6.04
C PRO A 42 -9.86 -13.32 -4.51
N VAL A 43 -8.87 -12.84 -3.73
CA VAL A 43 -8.81 -13.06 -2.27
C VAL A 43 -9.98 -12.39 -1.55
N GLY A 44 -10.08 -11.06 -1.61
CA GLY A 44 -11.18 -10.30 -1.00
C GLY A 44 -11.24 -10.39 0.53
N LYS A 45 -10.08 -10.39 1.20
CA LYS A 45 -9.93 -10.50 2.66
C LYS A 45 -8.81 -9.60 3.17
N VAL A 46 -8.83 -9.30 4.46
CA VAL A 46 -7.72 -8.64 5.15
C VAL A 46 -6.74 -9.72 5.60
N LEU A 47 -5.48 -9.63 5.14
CA LEU A 47 -4.47 -10.66 5.39
C LEU A 47 -3.40 -10.26 6.40
N GLY A 48 -3.33 -8.98 6.78
CA GLY A 48 -2.29 -8.50 7.67
C GLY A 48 -2.21 -6.99 7.72
N GLU A 49 -1.12 -6.51 8.29
CA GLU A 49 -0.82 -5.10 8.46
C GLU A 49 0.68 -4.82 8.32
N PHE A 50 1.02 -3.55 8.16
CA PHE A 50 2.37 -3.05 8.29
C PHE A 50 2.38 -1.66 8.92
N GLU A 51 3.51 -1.26 9.47
CA GLU A 51 3.73 0.09 9.96
C GLU A 51 4.40 0.96 8.90
N VAL A 52 4.11 2.26 8.94
CA VAL A 52 4.71 3.25 8.04
C VAL A 52 5.93 3.86 8.72
N ALA A 53 7.10 3.68 8.12
CA ALA A 53 8.35 4.28 8.61
C ALA A 53 8.40 5.78 8.30
N GLU A 54 8.09 6.12 7.05
CA GLU A 54 8.06 7.47 6.51
C GLU A 54 7.12 7.54 5.31
N ILE A 55 6.72 8.76 4.96
CA ILE A 55 5.91 9.05 3.77
C ILE A 55 6.77 9.88 2.83
N LEU A 56 7.17 9.27 1.71
CA LEU A 56 7.92 9.95 0.66
C LEU A 56 6.94 10.66 -0.27
N THR A 57 7.26 11.90 -0.62
CA THR A 57 6.50 12.71 -1.57
C THR A 57 7.47 13.37 -2.54
N ALA A 58 7.27 13.18 -3.84
CA ALA A 58 8.05 13.79 -4.91
C ALA A 58 7.25 13.74 -6.23
N ASN A 59 7.81 14.24 -7.32
CA ASN A 59 7.27 13.92 -8.65
C ASN A 59 7.53 12.42 -8.97
N PRO A 60 6.83 11.83 -9.95
CA PRO A 60 6.98 10.40 -10.26
C PRO A 60 8.41 9.97 -10.62
N GLU A 61 9.17 10.79 -11.34
CA GLU A 61 10.54 10.46 -11.76
C GLU A 61 11.50 10.40 -10.58
N GLU A 62 11.50 11.44 -9.75
CA GLU A 62 12.34 11.54 -8.56
C GLU A 62 11.98 10.45 -7.53
N LEU A 63 10.69 10.17 -7.34
CA LEU A 63 10.27 9.09 -6.47
C LEU A 63 10.76 7.74 -7.00
N TRP A 64 10.66 7.50 -8.32
CA TRP A 64 11.15 6.29 -8.95
C TRP A 64 12.65 6.09 -8.76
N GLU A 65 13.46 7.14 -8.95
CA GLU A 65 14.90 7.08 -8.73
C GLU A 65 15.25 6.63 -7.31
N ARG A 66 14.51 7.14 -6.32
CA ARG A 66 14.70 6.80 -4.91
C ARG A 66 14.28 5.38 -4.55
N THR A 67 13.19 4.89 -5.14
CA THR A 67 12.52 3.68 -4.64
C THR A 67 12.43 2.52 -5.63
N SER A 68 12.89 2.67 -6.87
CA SER A 68 12.80 1.63 -7.94
C SER A 68 13.34 0.26 -7.51
N ARG A 69 14.43 0.23 -6.75
CA ARG A 69 15.08 -1.02 -6.27
C ARG A 69 14.27 -1.75 -5.20
N ILE A 70 13.38 -1.05 -4.50
CA ILE A 70 12.60 -1.56 -3.36
C ILE A 70 11.08 -1.50 -3.59
N GLY A 71 10.67 -1.03 -4.77
CA GLY A 71 9.28 -0.75 -5.14
C GLY A 71 8.43 -1.96 -5.48
N GLY A 72 9.04 -3.10 -5.78
CA GLY A 72 8.33 -4.35 -6.11
C GLY A 72 7.43 -4.27 -7.36
N ILE A 73 7.59 -3.25 -8.21
CA ILE A 73 6.86 -2.99 -9.45
C ILE A 73 7.85 -2.65 -10.56
N GLY A 74 7.54 -3.04 -11.80
CA GLY A 74 8.36 -2.70 -12.98
C GLY A 74 8.23 -1.22 -13.37
N LYS A 75 9.21 -0.71 -14.11
CA LYS A 75 9.28 0.71 -14.52
C LYS A 75 8.06 1.12 -15.32
N GLU A 76 7.69 0.33 -16.31
CA GLU A 76 6.56 0.59 -17.21
C GLU A 76 5.25 0.67 -16.43
N ALA A 77 5.01 -0.31 -15.55
CA ALA A 77 3.82 -0.35 -14.72
C ALA A 77 3.77 0.79 -13.69
N TYR A 78 4.92 1.22 -13.18
CA TYR A 78 5.02 2.38 -12.29
C TYR A 78 4.64 3.68 -13.00
N PHE A 79 5.27 3.97 -14.14
CA PHE A 79 5.01 5.21 -14.89
C PHE A 79 3.61 5.22 -15.47
N GLU A 80 3.06 4.05 -15.83
CA GLU A 80 1.64 3.91 -16.15
C GLU A 80 0.75 4.23 -14.95
N TYR A 81 1.09 3.67 -13.78
CA TYR A 81 0.37 3.94 -12.55
C TYR A 81 0.45 5.41 -12.11
N PHE A 82 1.44 6.18 -12.52
CA PHE A 82 1.52 7.63 -12.22
C PHE A 82 1.31 8.52 -13.46
N ARG A 83 0.77 7.97 -14.55
CA ARG A 83 0.45 8.76 -15.75
C ARG A 83 -0.40 9.98 -15.38
N ASP A 84 0.00 11.13 -15.91
CA ASP A 84 -0.61 12.45 -15.70
C ASP A 84 -0.61 12.93 -14.23
N SER A 85 0.22 12.35 -13.37
CA SER A 85 0.36 12.78 -11.97
C SER A 85 1.59 13.66 -11.81
N GLU A 86 1.40 14.91 -11.35
CA GLU A 86 2.54 15.80 -11.01
C GLU A 86 3.22 15.39 -9.70
N GLN A 87 2.49 14.67 -8.83
CA GLN A 87 2.95 14.25 -7.52
C GLN A 87 2.66 12.77 -7.29
N ALA A 88 3.62 12.08 -6.68
CA ALA A 88 3.57 10.69 -6.30
C ALA A 88 3.92 10.54 -4.82
N PHE A 89 3.31 9.54 -4.19
CA PHE A 89 3.51 9.24 -2.77
C PHE A 89 3.97 7.79 -2.61
N ALA A 90 4.84 7.54 -1.63
CA ALA A 90 5.19 6.19 -1.22
C ALA A 90 5.17 6.07 0.31
N LEU A 91 4.53 5.03 0.82
CA LEU A 91 4.59 4.66 2.24
C LEU A 91 5.74 3.67 2.41
N ALA A 92 6.77 4.03 3.17
CA ALA A 92 7.85 3.11 3.51
C ALA A 92 7.35 2.08 4.52
N ILE A 93 7.50 0.81 4.18
CA ILE A 93 6.95 -0.33 4.90
C ILE A 93 7.95 -0.83 5.94
N LYS A 94 7.50 -0.99 7.19
CA LYS A 94 8.25 -1.67 8.25
C LYS A 94 7.32 -2.56 9.08
N ASN A 95 7.88 -3.44 9.90
CA ASN A 95 7.16 -4.26 10.87
C ASN A 95 5.94 -4.98 10.26
N VAL A 96 6.15 -5.66 9.13
CA VAL A 96 5.08 -6.38 8.43
C VAL A 96 4.59 -7.55 9.28
N LYS A 97 3.28 -7.66 9.44
CA LYS A 97 2.61 -8.75 10.16
C LYS A 97 1.53 -9.36 9.29
N LYS A 98 1.73 -10.61 8.88
CA LYS A 98 0.67 -11.45 8.30
C LYS A 98 -0.17 -12.05 9.43
N TYR A 99 -1.49 -12.05 9.30
CA TYR A 99 -2.37 -12.67 10.27
C TYR A 99 -2.43 -14.19 10.06
N GLU A 100 -2.59 -14.93 11.15
CA GLU A 100 -2.81 -16.38 11.11
C GLU A 100 -4.19 -16.71 10.51
N GLU A 101 -5.20 -15.91 10.87
CA GLU A 101 -6.55 -16.00 10.33
C GLU A 101 -6.89 -14.76 9.49
N GLU A 102 -7.46 -15.00 8.31
CA GLU A 102 -7.93 -13.93 7.42
C GLU A 102 -9.14 -13.21 8.04
N ARG A 103 -9.17 -11.89 7.91
CA ARG A 103 -10.23 -11.04 8.46
C ARG A 103 -11.10 -10.43 7.37
N GLU A 104 -12.25 -9.92 7.77
CA GLU A 104 -13.17 -9.21 6.89
C GLU A 104 -13.10 -7.70 7.09
N LEU A 105 -13.48 -6.94 6.07
CA LEU A 105 -13.56 -5.47 6.16
C LEU A 105 -14.50 -5.01 7.28
N LYS A 106 -15.55 -5.78 7.57
CA LYS A 106 -16.54 -5.47 8.61
C LYS A 106 -15.92 -5.46 10.01
N ASP A 107 -14.84 -6.21 10.23
CA ASP A 107 -14.11 -6.26 11.51
C ASP A 107 -13.42 -4.91 11.80
N TYR A 108 -13.31 -4.06 10.78
CA TYR A 108 -12.76 -2.71 10.84
C TYR A 108 -13.81 -1.63 10.54
N GLY A 109 -15.11 -1.97 10.64
CA GLY A 109 -16.21 -1.03 10.41
C GLY A 109 -16.49 -0.70 8.94
N LEU A 110 -15.88 -1.42 7.99
CA LEU A 110 -16.04 -1.18 6.56
C LEU A 110 -17.00 -2.18 5.90
N LYS A 111 -17.99 -1.66 5.18
CA LYS A 111 -18.95 -2.49 4.40
C LYS A 111 -18.41 -2.88 3.02
N MET A 112 -17.44 -2.13 2.50
CA MET A 112 -16.87 -2.32 1.18
C MET A 112 -15.42 -1.83 1.12
N ALA A 113 -14.67 -2.31 0.13
CA ALA A 113 -13.28 -1.97 -0.04
C ALA A 113 -13.12 -0.46 -0.35
N PRO A 114 -12.18 0.25 0.30
CA PRO A 114 -11.97 1.67 0.02
C PRO A 114 -11.35 1.86 -1.37
N GLN A 115 -11.81 2.90 -2.08
CA GLN A 115 -11.24 3.30 -3.38
C GLN A 115 -9.81 3.85 -3.22
N PHE A 116 -9.58 4.65 -2.16
CA PHE A 116 -8.26 5.20 -1.85
C PHE A 116 -7.74 4.64 -0.52
N PHE A 117 -8.40 4.94 0.58
CA PHE A 117 -8.11 4.43 1.92
C PHE A 117 -9.31 4.75 2.81
N ALA A 118 -9.35 4.16 4.01
CA ALA A 118 -10.28 4.56 5.06
C ALA A 118 -9.54 4.61 6.40
N TYR A 119 -9.78 5.66 7.19
CA TYR A 119 -9.31 5.71 8.58
C TYR A 119 -10.16 4.80 9.45
N VAL A 120 -9.53 4.12 10.40
CA VAL A 120 -10.16 3.20 11.36
C VAL A 120 -9.54 3.34 12.75
#